data_AF-A0A6G2V7C8-F1
#
_entry.id   AF-A0A6G2V7C8-F1
#
_cell.length_a   1.000
_cell.length_b   1.000
_cell.length_c   1.000
_cell.angle_alpha   90.00
_cell.angle_beta   90.00
_cell.angle_gamma   90.00
#
_symmetry.space_group_name_H-M   'P 1'
#
loop_
_entity.id
_entity.type
_entity.pdbx_description
1 polymer ?
#
loop_
_entity_poly.entity_id
_entity_poly.type
_entity_poly.pdbx_seq_one_letter_code
_entity_poly.pdbx_strand_id
1 'polypeptide(L)'
;MLSRLAGQLVPAFGRLTLTTDTDAVLPPAGIIAANHTSLADPAIVLAALRSLGARPVVMAAAGLWRVPVLGRALAREGHIPVHRGDPRAGRAVVLAQEALEQGRHILIYAEGGLPDRGDAAEAAPGAFHRGLARLAHRTG
;
A
#
# COMPACT_ATOMS: atom_id res chain seq x y z
N MET A 1 -13.88 1.32 -0.77
CA MET A 1 -14.31 0.79 -2.07
C MET A 1 -13.18 0.00 -2.70
N LEU A 2 -11.94 0.51 -2.71
CA LEU A 2 -10.81 -0.11 -3.41
C LEU A 2 -10.51 -1.53 -2.94
N SER A 3 -10.41 -1.80 -1.63
CA SER A 3 -10.20 -3.17 -1.14
C SER A 3 -11.35 -4.12 -1.52
N ARG A 4 -12.59 -3.60 -1.60
CA ARG A 4 -13.76 -4.39 -2.01
C ARG A 4 -13.71 -4.71 -3.51
N LEU A 5 -13.39 -3.72 -4.34
CA LEU A 5 -13.23 -3.91 -5.78
C LEU A 5 -12.08 -4.86 -6.07
N ALA A 6 -10.96 -4.73 -5.38
CA ALA A 6 -9.84 -5.67 -5.49
C ALA A 6 -10.29 -7.12 -5.25
N GLY A 7 -11.01 -7.38 -4.15
CA GLY A 7 -11.55 -8.71 -3.86
C GLY A 7 -12.58 -9.23 -4.87
N GLN A 8 -13.21 -8.37 -5.67
CA GLN A 8 -14.17 -8.75 -6.71
C GLN A 8 -13.51 -8.92 -8.09
N LEU A 9 -12.50 -8.11 -8.40
CA LEU A 9 -11.84 -8.11 -9.70
C LEU A 9 -10.79 -9.20 -9.80
N VAL A 10 -9.99 -9.44 -8.75
CA VAL A 10 -8.90 -10.44 -8.79
C VAL A 10 -9.39 -11.83 -9.22
N PRO A 11 -10.53 -12.36 -8.71
CA PRO A 11 -11.06 -13.66 -9.15
C PRO A 11 -11.40 -13.76 -10.64
N ALA A 12 -11.66 -12.64 -11.32
CA ALA A 12 -11.94 -12.63 -12.76
C ALA A 12 -10.68 -12.85 -13.62
N PHE A 13 -9.49 -12.61 -13.05
CA PHE A 13 -8.20 -12.75 -13.74
C PHE A 13 -7.39 -13.96 -13.26
N GLY A 14 -7.84 -14.67 -12.23
CA GLY A 14 -7.18 -15.88 -11.73
C GLY A 14 -7.59 -16.28 -10.32
N ARG A 15 -6.92 -17.29 -9.78
CA ARG A 15 -7.12 -17.75 -8.40
C ARG A 15 -6.08 -17.10 -7.48
N LEU A 16 -6.56 -16.37 -6.47
CA LEU A 16 -5.71 -15.88 -5.39
C LEU A 16 -5.57 -16.97 -4.32
N THR A 17 -4.35 -17.48 -4.13
CA THR A 17 -3.99 -18.32 -3.00
C THR A 17 -3.12 -17.49 -2.07
N LEU A 18 -3.51 -17.42 -0.80
CA LEU A 18 -2.78 -16.68 0.23
C LEU A 18 -2.10 -17.68 1.16
N THR A 19 -0.79 -17.55 1.31
CA THR A 19 0.00 -18.27 2.30
C THR A 19 0.52 -17.26 3.31
N THR A 20 0.39 -17.59 4.59
CA THR A 20 0.90 -16.80 5.70
C THR A 20 1.69 -17.72 6.62
N ASP A 21 2.53 -17.14 7.48
CA ASP A 21 3.08 -17.90 8.60
C ASP A 21 1.94 -18.42 9.49
N THR A 22 2.19 -19.55 10.17
CA THR A 22 1.17 -20.33 10.90
C THR A 22 0.37 -19.51 11.92
N ASP A 23 0.99 -18.49 12.51
CA ASP A 23 0.40 -17.63 13.55
C ASP A 23 0.30 -16.16 13.10
N ALA A 24 0.31 -15.90 11.79
CA ALA A 24 0.26 -14.54 11.26
C ALA A 24 -1.11 -13.89 11.52
N VAL A 25 -1.22 -13.21 12.65
CA VAL A 25 -2.36 -12.36 12.99
C VAL A 25 -1.97 -10.91 12.72
N LEU A 26 -2.75 -10.22 11.89
CA LEU A 26 -2.57 -8.78 11.71
C LEU A 26 -2.95 -8.07 13.02
N PRO A 27 -2.11 -7.17 13.55
CA PRO A 27 -2.48 -6.35 14.69
C PRO A 27 -3.69 -5.47 14.34
N PRO A 28 -4.37 -4.84 15.30
CA PRO A 28 -5.51 -3.94 15.01
C PRO A 28 -5.14 -2.76 14.10
N ALA A 29 -3.88 -2.31 14.17
CA ALA A 29 -3.31 -1.28 13.33
C ALA A 29 -1.81 -1.53 13.16
N GLY A 30 -1.21 -1.01 12.09
CA GLY A 30 0.22 -1.17 11.84
C GLY A 30 0.64 -0.83 10.43
N ILE A 31 1.94 -0.84 10.19
CA ILE A 31 2.54 -0.56 8.89
C ILE A 31 2.71 -1.88 8.15
N ILE A 32 2.09 -1.96 6.97
CA ILE A 32 2.25 -3.05 6.02
C ILE A 32 3.21 -2.56 4.94
N ALA A 33 4.46 -2.99 5.04
CA ALA A 33 5.48 -2.71 4.05
C ALA A 33 5.53 -3.86 3.02
N ALA A 34 5.15 -3.55 1.78
CA ALA A 34 5.21 -4.50 0.68
C ALA A 34 6.33 -4.12 -0.29
N ASN A 35 6.97 -5.12 -0.90
CA ASN A 35 7.75 -4.93 -2.11
C ASN A 35 6.82 -4.59 -3.28
N HIS A 36 7.33 -3.90 -4.30
CA HIS A 36 6.56 -3.52 -5.48
C HIS A 36 7.15 -4.16 -6.73
N THR A 37 6.47 -5.16 -7.29
CA THR A 37 6.92 -5.93 -8.45
C THR A 37 6.07 -5.73 -9.68
N SER A 38 4.82 -5.30 -9.57
CA SER A 38 3.99 -5.07 -10.75
C SER A 38 2.97 -3.96 -10.56
N LEU A 39 2.43 -3.44 -11.66
CA LEU A 39 1.28 -2.53 -11.62
C LEU A 39 0.02 -3.21 -11.04
N ALA A 40 -0.03 -4.54 -11.01
CA ALA A 40 -1.13 -5.31 -10.46
C ALA A 40 -1.08 -5.43 -8.92
N ASP A 41 0.07 -5.19 -8.29
CA ASP A 41 0.24 -5.41 -6.85
C ASP A 41 -0.81 -4.71 -6.00
N PRO A 42 -1.21 -3.44 -6.25
CA PRO A 42 -2.23 -2.80 -5.43
C PRO A 42 -3.54 -3.59 -5.42
N ALA A 43 -3.94 -4.21 -6.55
CA ALA A 43 -5.15 -5.02 -6.60
C ALA A 43 -4.95 -6.35 -5.84
N ILE A 44 -3.84 -7.05 -6.08
CA ILE A 44 -3.56 -8.35 -5.47
C ILE A 44 -3.39 -8.22 -3.95
N VAL A 45 -2.55 -7.29 -3.51
CA VAL A 45 -2.26 -7.05 -2.08
C VAL A 45 -3.50 -6.56 -1.34
N LEU A 46 -4.31 -5.65 -1.91
CA LEU A 46 -5.54 -5.22 -1.27
C LEU A 46 -6.59 -6.34 -1.16
N ALA A 47 -6.64 -7.26 -2.14
CA ALA A 47 -7.51 -8.43 -2.06
C ALA A 47 -7.05 -9.40 -0.96
N ALA A 48 -5.74 -9.68 -0.89
CA ALA A 48 -5.14 -10.54 0.14
C ALA A 48 -5.34 -9.97 1.56
N LEU A 49 -5.03 -8.69 1.76
CA LEU A 49 -5.23 -8.02 3.05
C LEU A 49 -6.71 -7.99 3.45
N ARG A 50 -7.61 -7.83 2.48
CA ARG A 50 -9.05 -7.91 2.73
C ARG A 50 -9.46 -9.31 3.19
N SER A 51 -8.92 -10.39 2.62
CA SER A 51 -9.19 -11.75 3.11
C SER A 51 -8.66 -11.99 4.52
N LEU A 52 -7.64 -11.23 4.94
CA LEU A 52 -7.11 -11.20 6.31
C LEU A 52 -7.86 -10.21 7.24
N GLY A 53 -8.96 -9.60 6.77
CA GLY A 53 -9.75 -8.65 7.57
C GLY A 53 -9.24 -7.21 7.58
N ALA A 54 -8.09 -6.92 6.94
CA ALA A 54 -7.52 -5.58 6.91
C ALA A 54 -8.02 -4.73 5.73
N ARG A 55 -8.13 -3.42 5.96
CA ARG A 55 -8.47 -2.41 4.94
C ARG A 55 -7.55 -1.21 5.08
N PRO A 56 -6.33 -1.29 4.52
CA PRO A 56 -5.31 -0.29 4.79
C PRO A 56 -5.57 1.03 4.05
N VAL A 57 -5.04 2.10 4.64
CA VAL A 57 -4.76 3.36 3.95
C VAL A 57 -3.52 3.17 3.09
N VAL A 58 -3.73 3.07 1.79
CA VAL A 58 -2.64 3.06 0.80
C VAL A 58 -1.98 4.44 0.69
N MET A 59 -0.66 4.44 0.75
CA MET A 59 0.20 5.55 0.31
C MET A 59 0.54 5.35 -1.17
N ALA A 60 0.11 6.26 -2.04
CA ALA A 60 0.29 6.09 -3.49
C ALA A 60 0.70 7.39 -4.18
N ALA A 61 1.24 7.29 -5.40
CA ALA A 61 1.71 8.47 -6.14
C ALA A 61 0.59 9.51 -6.33
N ALA A 62 0.88 10.77 -5.99
CA ALA A 62 -0.10 11.86 -6.02
C ALA A 62 -0.76 12.07 -7.41
N GLY A 63 -0.09 11.67 -8.50
CA GLY A 63 -0.65 11.70 -9.85
C GLY A 63 -1.96 10.91 -10.00
N LEU A 64 -2.17 9.86 -9.19
CA LEU A 64 -3.41 9.06 -9.22
C LEU A 64 -4.65 9.86 -8.79
N TRP A 65 -4.48 10.92 -8.00
CA TRP A 65 -5.57 11.80 -7.59
C TRP A 65 -6.12 12.66 -8.74
N ARG A 66 -5.36 12.81 -9.82
CA ARG A 66 -5.79 13.54 -11.01
C ARG A 66 -6.67 12.70 -11.94
N VAL A 67 -6.71 11.37 -11.74
CA VAL A 67 -7.51 10.47 -12.58
C VAL A 67 -8.99 10.61 -12.18
N PRO A 68 -9.89 10.94 -13.13
CA PRO A 68 -11.31 11.05 -12.83
C PRO A 68 -11.86 9.76 -12.23
N VAL A 69 -12.82 9.88 -11.31
CA VAL A 69 -13.39 8.77 -10.51
C VAL A 69 -12.39 8.16 -9.51
N LEU A 70 -11.24 7.65 -9.97
CA LEU A 70 -10.22 7.05 -9.11
C LEU A 70 -9.73 8.03 -8.04
N GLY A 71 -9.35 9.25 -8.41
CA GLY A 71 -8.90 10.27 -7.46
C GLY A 71 -9.96 10.64 -6.43
N ARG A 72 -11.24 10.68 -6.83
CA ARG A 72 -12.37 10.91 -5.91
C ARG A 72 -12.54 9.76 -4.94
N ALA A 73 -12.40 8.52 -5.41
CA ALA A 73 -12.46 7.33 -4.54
C ALA A 73 -11.28 7.30 -3.56
N LEU A 74 -10.07 7.59 -4.05
CA LEU A 74 -8.86 7.66 -3.23
C LEU A 74 -9.01 8.69 -2.09
N ALA A 75 -9.47 9.89 -2.41
CA ALA A 75 -9.70 10.94 -1.43
C ALA A 75 -10.79 10.57 -0.41
N ARG A 76 -11.93 10.02 -0.88
CA ARG A 76 -13.04 9.62 0.00
C ARG A 76 -12.68 8.52 0.99
N GLU A 77 -11.77 7.62 0.63
CA GLU A 77 -11.30 6.53 1.49
C GLU A 77 -10.15 6.94 2.42
N GLY A 78 -9.68 8.18 2.30
CA GLY A 78 -8.60 8.73 3.09
C GLY A 78 -7.23 8.15 2.72
N HIS A 79 -7.04 7.75 1.46
CA HIS A 79 -5.72 7.36 0.95
C HIS A 79 -4.76 8.56 0.93
N ILE A 80 -3.46 8.28 0.99
CA ILE A 80 -2.45 9.32 1.17
C ILE A 80 -1.69 9.56 -0.13
N PRO A 81 -1.73 10.77 -0.72
CA PRO A 81 -0.95 11.10 -1.88
C PRO A 81 0.52 11.34 -1.51
N VAL A 82 1.41 10.70 -2.26
CA VAL A 82 2.87 10.84 -2.12
C VAL A 82 3.40 11.68 -3.27
N HIS A 83 3.95 12.85 -2.93
CA HIS A 83 4.60 13.76 -3.87
C HIS A 83 6.11 13.45 -3.89
N ARG A 84 6.56 12.66 -4.87
CA ARG A 84 7.97 12.28 -5.02
C ARG A 84 8.79 13.48 -5.51
N GLY A 85 10.01 13.66 -5.00
CA GLY A 85 10.89 14.76 -5.37
C GLY A 85 10.42 16.15 -4.92
N ASP A 86 9.35 16.23 -4.13
CA ASP A 86 8.79 17.48 -3.61
C ASP A 86 9.20 17.64 -2.13
N PRO A 87 9.56 18.85 -1.68
CA PRO A 87 9.78 19.15 -0.25
C PRO A 87 8.62 18.70 0.67
N ARG A 88 7.40 18.64 0.13
CA ARG A 88 6.19 18.16 0.82
C ARG A 88 6.12 16.65 0.97
N ALA A 89 7.09 15.88 0.46
CA ALA A 89 7.13 14.42 0.62
C ALA A 89 7.01 13.98 2.10
N GLY A 90 7.51 14.78 3.04
CA GLY A 90 7.36 14.55 4.47
C GLY A 90 5.92 14.59 4.97
N ARG A 91 5.01 15.31 4.30
CA ARG A 91 3.60 15.40 4.69
C ARG A 91 2.91 14.05 4.60
N ALA A 92 3.28 13.20 3.63
CA ALA A 92 2.72 11.87 3.50
C ALA A 92 3.03 10.99 4.73
N VAL A 93 4.23 11.14 5.32
CA VAL A 93 4.61 10.44 6.56
C VAL A 93 3.78 10.94 7.75
N VAL A 94 3.54 12.25 7.84
CA VAL A 94 2.69 12.81 8.91
C VAL A 94 1.25 12.31 8.80
N LEU A 95 0.67 12.31 7.59
CA LEU A 95 -0.68 11.76 7.38
C LEU A 95 -0.74 10.25 7.67
N ALA A 96 0.34 9.52 7.39
CA ALA A 96 0.41 8.09 7.70
C ALA A 96 0.45 7.85 9.21
N GLN A 97 1.19 8.67 9.96
CA GLN A 97 1.19 8.66 11.41
C GLN A 97 -0.22 8.95 11.96
N GLU A 98 -0.87 10.01 11.50
CA GLU A 98 -2.23 10.37 11.93
C GLU A 98 -3.22 9.21 11.72
N ALA A 99 -3.12 8.49 10.59
CA ALA A 99 -3.96 7.33 10.31
C ALA A 99 -3.64 6.11 11.20
N LEU A 100 -2.36 5.88 11.55
CA LEU A 100 -1.96 4.84 12.50
C LEU A 100 -2.51 5.13 13.90
N GLU A 101 -2.42 6.38 14.35
CA GLU A 101 -2.98 6.85 15.64
C GLU A 101 -4.51 6.68 15.70
N GLN A 102 -5.19 6.72 14.56
CA GLN A 102 -6.62 6.43 14.43
C GLN A 102 -6.94 4.93 14.37
N GLY A 103 -5.97 4.06 14.60
CA GLY A 103 -6.15 2.61 14.57
C GLY A 103 -6.32 2.04 13.15
N ARG A 104 -5.77 2.71 12.12
CA ARG A 104 -5.82 2.22 10.73
C ARG A 104 -4.50 1.59 10.33
N HIS A 105 -4.55 0.57 9.48
CA HIS A 105 -3.36 0.07 8.81
C HIS A 105 -2.88 1.03 7.72
N ILE A 106 -1.56 1.11 7.51
CA ILE A 106 -0.95 1.78 6.37
C ILE A 106 -0.37 0.73 5.43
N LEU A 107 -0.66 0.82 4.13
CA LEU A 107 0.04 0.06 3.10
C LEU A 107 1.03 0.99 2.39
N ILE A 108 2.31 0.62 2.44
CA ILE A 108 3.40 1.33 1.79
C ILE A 108 4.25 0.39 0.93
N TYR A 109 4.48 0.79 -0.31
CA TYR A 109 5.49 0.21 -1.19
C TYR A 109 6.81 0.95 -0.97
N ALA A 110 7.63 0.46 -0.04
CA ALA A 110 8.71 1.24 0.56
C ALA A 110 9.89 1.50 -0.39
N GLU A 111 10.01 0.73 -1.47
CA GLU A 111 10.94 0.94 -2.59
C GLU A 111 10.62 2.21 -3.38
N GLY A 112 9.41 2.75 -3.26
CA GLY A 112 9.02 4.02 -3.88
C GLY A 112 8.86 3.97 -5.40
N GLY A 113 8.90 2.81 -6.03
CA GLY A 113 8.72 2.63 -7.47
C GLY A 113 8.64 1.15 -7.83
N LEU A 114 8.28 0.89 -9.08
CA LEU A 114 8.53 -0.41 -9.67
C LEU A 114 10.01 -0.48 -10.06
N PRO A 115 10.69 -1.61 -9.84
CA PRO A 115 12.05 -1.77 -10.31
C PRO A 115 12.04 -1.87 -11.84
N ASP A 116 13.15 -1.43 -12.42
CA ASP A 116 13.41 -1.58 -13.85
C ASP A 116 13.73 -3.05 -14.14
N ARG A 117 12.95 -3.69 -15.03
CA ARG A 117 13.07 -5.12 -15.34
C ARG A 117 13.12 -5.36 -16.84
N GLY A 118 13.98 -6.29 -17.25
CA GLY A 118 14.06 -6.78 -18.63
C GLY A 118 13.12 -7.97 -18.92
N ASP A 119 12.57 -8.61 -17.89
CA ASP A 119 11.68 -9.77 -18.00
C ASP A 119 10.62 -9.79 -16.89
N ALA A 120 9.83 -10.87 -16.87
CA ALA A 120 8.76 -11.10 -15.89
C ALA A 120 9.22 -11.91 -14.66
N ALA A 121 10.52 -12.14 -14.47
CA ALA A 121 11.02 -12.88 -13.33
C ALA A 121 10.92 -12.05 -12.04
N GLU A 122 10.71 -12.73 -10.92
CA GLU A 122 10.76 -12.12 -9.61
C GLU A 122 12.20 -11.76 -9.22
N ALA A 123 12.33 -10.67 -8.47
CA ALA A 123 13.62 -10.18 -7.98
C ALA A 123 13.53 -9.87 -6.49
N ALA A 124 14.67 -9.93 -5.80
CA ALA A 124 14.74 -9.48 -4.42
C ALA A 124 14.29 -8.01 -4.31
N PRO A 125 13.62 -7.62 -3.21
CA PRO A 125 13.23 -6.22 -2.99
C PRO A 125 14.46 -5.30 -3.03
N GLY A 126 14.29 -4.14 -3.66
CA GLY A 126 15.27 -3.07 -3.66
C GLY A 126 15.37 -2.35 -2.31
N ALA A 127 16.21 -1.31 -2.28
CA ALA A 127 16.41 -0.52 -1.07
C ALA A 127 15.17 0.28 -0.70
N PHE A 128 14.74 0.19 0.56
CA PHE A 128 13.62 0.96 1.07
C PHE A 128 14.00 2.42 1.37
N HIS A 129 13.07 3.33 1.10
CA HIS A 129 13.24 4.72 1.46
C HIS A 129 13.12 4.95 2.97
N ARG A 130 13.91 5.92 3.47
CA ARG A 130 13.93 6.35 4.88
C ARG A 130 12.58 6.76 5.48
N GLY A 131 11.58 7.02 4.65
CA GLY A 131 10.22 7.35 5.09
C GLY A 131 9.58 6.24 5.93
N LEU A 132 9.77 4.98 5.55
CA LEU A 132 9.28 3.83 6.31
C LEU A 132 9.89 3.78 7.71
N ALA A 133 11.22 3.83 7.80
CA ALA A 133 11.94 3.78 9.08
C ALA A 133 11.55 4.95 10.01
N ARG A 134 11.38 6.16 9.46
CA ARG A 134 10.90 7.30 10.22
C ARG A 134 9.47 7.15 10.72
N LEU A 135 8.59 6.56 9.90
CA LEU A 135 7.21 6.31 10.31
C LEU A 135 7.19 5.32 11.49
N ALA A 136 7.83 4.16 11.33
CA ALA A 136 7.94 3.15 12.38
C ALA A 136 8.54 3.72 13.67
N HIS A 137 9.66 4.45 13.58
CA HIS A 137 10.28 5.05 14.76
C HIS A 137 9.36 6.02 15.52
N ARG A 138 8.47 6.74 14.81
CA ARG A 138 7.55 7.72 15.41
C ARG A 138 6.29 7.10 15.99
N THR A 139 5.93 5.89 15.57
CA THR A 139 4.67 5.23 15.96
C THR A 139 4.86 4.07 16.93
N GLY A 140 6.11 3.67 17.21
CA GLY A 140 6.42 2.42 17.88
C GLY A 140 6.21 1.22 16.97
#